data_AF-A0A1M7U387-F1
#
_entry.id   AF-A0A1M7U387-F1
#
_cell.length_a   1.000
_cell.length_b   1.000
_cell.length_c   1.000
_cell.angle_alpha   90.00
_cell.angle_beta   90.00
_cell.angle_gamma   90.00
#
_symmetry.space_group_name_H-M   'P 1'
#
loop_
_entity.id
_entity.type
_entity.pdbx_description
1 polymer ?
#
loop_
_entity_poly.entity_id
_entity_poly.type
_entity_poly.pdbx_seq_one_letter_code
_entity_poly.pdbx_strand_id
1 'polypeptide(L)' 'MGKIGIKCGFCGEPLYMDSYKSWQKGRAGSIIVFCDNDECPVKPCSDAVNPSRALAEAKAFGNLVKEFMD' A
#
# COMPACT_ATOMS: atom_id res chain seq x y z
N MET A 1 6.94 8.59 -0.77
CA MET A 1 6.28 7.53 -1.54
C MET A 1 7.27 6.47 -2.00
N GLY A 2 7.04 5.20 -1.66
CA GLY A 2 7.86 4.06 -2.07
C GLY A 2 7.01 2.91 -2.59
N LYS A 3 7.48 2.19 -3.62
CA LYS A 3 6.82 0.97 -4.12
C LYS A 3 6.87 -0.11 -3.05
N ILE A 4 5.81 -0.90 -2.95
CA ILE A 4 5.77 -2.08 -2.09
C ILE A 4 5.66 -3.35 -2.92
N GLY A 5 6.08 -4.50 -2.37
CA GLY A 5 6.05 -5.82 -3.02
C GLY A 5 4.63 -6.40 -3.23
N ILE A 6 3.64 -5.56 -3.48
CA ILE A 6 2.25 -5.93 -3.73
C ILE A 6 1.82 -5.26 -5.04
N LYS A 7 1.23 -6.03 -5.96
CA LYS A 7 0.61 -5.54 -7.19
C LYS A 7 -0.87 -5.27 -6.95
N CYS A 8 -1.41 -4.24 -7.59
CA CYS A 8 -2.83 -3.98 -7.62
C CYS A 8 -3.57 -5.19 -8.20
N GLY A 9 -4.60 -5.68 -7.52
CA GLY A 9 -5.40 -6.81 -7.98
C GLY A 9 -6.25 -6.51 -9.23
N PHE A 10 -6.37 -5.24 -9.61
CA PHE A 10 -7.22 -4.79 -10.72
C PHE A 10 -6.45 -4.48 -11.99
N CYS A 11 -5.28 -3.82 -11.89
CA CYS A 11 -4.50 -3.43 -13.06
C CYS A 11 -3.10 -4.08 -13.12
N GLY A 12 -2.69 -4.86 -12.11
CA GLY A 12 -1.39 -5.54 -12.09
C GLY A 12 -0.17 -4.65 -11.84
N GLU A 13 -0.33 -3.33 -11.80
CA GLU A 13 0.73 -2.37 -11.49
C GLU A 13 1.13 -2.42 -10.00
N PRO A 14 2.38 -2.07 -9.65
CA PRO A 14 2.83 -2.04 -8.25
C PRO A 14 2.02 -1.04 -7.43
N LEU A 15 1.71 -1.43 -6.19
CA LEU A 15 1.15 -0.51 -5.20
C LEU A 15 2.26 0.36 -4.60
N TYR A 16 1.86 1.56 -4.18
CA TYR A 16 2.72 2.53 -3.54
C TYR A 16 2.29 2.74 -2.10
N MET A 17 3.25 3.01 -1.25
CA MET A 17 3.06 3.39 0.13
C MET A 17 3.56 4.81 0.34
N ASP A 18 2.79 5.62 1.04
CA ASP A 18 3.22 6.94 1.48
C ASP A 18 2.91 7.19 2.94
N SER A 19 3.71 8.05 3.58
CA SER A 19 3.60 8.37 5.00
C SER A 19 3.07 9.79 5.16
N TYR A 20 1.86 9.95 5.69
CA TYR A 20 1.25 11.27 5.89
C TYR A 20 1.31 11.77 7.34
N LYS A 21 1.71 10.92 8.29
CA LYS A 21 2.14 11.34 9.64
C LYS A 21 3.49 10.73 9.95
N SER A 22 4.45 11.59 10.26
CA SER A 22 5.80 11.18 10.64
C SER A 22 5.76 10.36 11.95
N TRP A 23 6.67 9.40 12.05
CA TRP A 23 6.87 8.62 13.26
C TRP A 23 7.27 9.57 14.39
N GLN A 24 6.50 9.60 15.48
CA GLN A 24 6.83 10.36 16.68
C GLN A 24 7.28 9.38 17.78
N LYS A 25 8.10 9.85 18.72
CA LYS A 25 8.61 9.00 19.82
C LYS A 25 7.44 8.34 20.57
N GLY A 26 7.30 7.02 20.42
CA GLY A 26 6.22 6.23 21.04
C GLY A 26 4.90 6.15 20.27
N ARG A 27 4.81 6.69 19.04
CA ARG A 27 3.63 6.58 18.16
C ARG A 27 4.05 6.18 16.76
N ALA A 28 3.49 5.07 16.28
CA ALA A 28 3.67 4.67 14.89
C ALA A 28 3.16 5.78 13.97
N GLY A 29 3.94 6.12 12.94
CA GLY A 29 3.47 7.01 11.87
C GLY A 29 2.28 6.39 11.14
N SER A 30 1.48 7.22 10.49
CA SER A 30 0.38 6.75 9.65
C SER A 30 0.85 6.66 8.21
N ILE A 31 0.57 5.51 7.59
CA ILE A 31 0.84 5.26 6.17
C ILE A 31 -0.47 5.03 5.43
N ILE A 32 -0.41 5.22 4.13
CA ILE A 32 -1.47 4.87 3.18
C ILE A 32 -0.85 4.03 2.06
N VAL A 33 -1.60 3.06 1.56
CA VAL A 33 -1.20 2.22 0.44
C VAL A 33 -2.21 2.38 -0.69
N PHE A 34 -1.76 2.63 -1.91
CA PHE A 34 -2.63 2.94 -3.04
C PHE A 34 -2.06 2.50 -4.39
N CYS A 35 -2.95 2.40 -5.38
CA CYS A 35 -2.57 2.23 -6.78
C CYS A 35 -2.45 3.59 -7.47
N ASP A 36 -1.25 3.90 -7.97
CA ASP A 36 -0.94 5.16 -8.65
C ASP A 36 -1.15 5.10 -10.18
N ASN A 37 -1.73 4.01 -10.69
CA ASN A 37 -2.03 3.88 -12.11
C ASN A 37 -3.35 4.58 -12.44
N ASP A 38 -3.30 5.64 -13.26
CA ASP A 38 -4.48 6.37 -13.72
C ASP A 38 -5.41 5.56 -14.63
N GLU A 39 -4.89 4.54 -15.31
CA GLU A 39 -5.68 3.65 -16.15
C GLU A 39 -6.31 2.50 -15.37
N CYS A 40 -6.08 2.42 -14.06
CA CYS A 40 -6.67 1.38 -13.22
C CYS A 40 -8.18 1.63 -13.05
N PRO A 41 -9.05 0.62 -13.26
CA PRO A 41 -10.50 0.82 -13.21
C PRO A 41 -11.04 1.09 -11.79
N VAL A 42 -10.31 0.65 -10.75
CA VAL A 42 -10.77 0.73 -9.35
C VAL A 42 -9.88 1.62 -8.48
N LYS A 43 -8.61 1.82 -8.83
CA LYS A 43 -7.61 2.59 -8.07
C LYS A 43 -7.71 2.39 -6.55
N PRO A 44 -7.52 1.15 -6.05
CA PRO A 44 -7.73 0.86 -4.64
C PRO A 44 -6.76 1.66 -3.75
N CYS A 45 -7.24 2.03 -2.58
CA CYS A 45 -6.53 2.79 -1.56
C CYS A 45 -6.90 2.23 -0.17
N SER A 46 -5.93 2.15 0.74
CA SER A 46 -6.18 1.73 2.12
C SER A 46 -6.83 2.85 2.93
N ASP A 47 -7.82 2.53 3.76
CA ASP A 47 -8.50 3.48 4.65
C ASP A 47 -7.96 3.42 6.10
N ALA A 48 -7.05 2.48 6.36
CA ALA A 48 -6.49 2.30 7.69
C ALA A 48 -5.60 3.47 8.16
N VAL A 49 -5.79 3.86 9.43
CA VAL A 49 -4.95 4.86 10.13
C VAL A 49 -3.62 4.31 10.66
N ASN A 50 -3.50 2.98 10.74
CA ASN A 50 -2.34 2.28 11.31
C ASN A 50 -1.60 1.46 10.23
N PRO A 51 -0.26 1.44 10.24
CA PRO A 51 0.52 0.77 9.20
C PRO A 51 0.23 -0.71 8.98
N SER A 52 0.08 -1.47 10.07
CA SER A 52 -0.19 -2.91 9.97
C SER A 52 -1.52 -3.20 9.29
N ARG A 53 -2.53 -2.36 9.50
CA ARG A 53 -3.84 -2.50 8.85
C ARG A 53 -3.81 -2.02 7.41
N ALA A 54 -3.11 -0.93 7.10
CA ALA A 54 -2.95 -0.45 5.72
C ALA A 54 -2.28 -1.51 4.83
N LEU A 55 -1.26 -2.20 5.36
CA LEU A 55 -0.62 -3.32 4.66
C LEU A 55 -1.50 -4.56 4.56
N ALA A 56 -2.35 -4.84 5.56
CA ALA A 56 -3.29 -5.96 5.50
C ALA A 56 -4.37 -5.72 4.44
N GLU A 57 -4.91 -4.50 4.36
CA GLU A 57 -5.85 -4.09 3.30
C GLU A 57 -5.19 -4.19 1.92
N ALA A 58 -3.96 -3.70 1.79
CA ALA A 58 -3.20 -3.83 0.54
C ALA A 58 -3.02 -5.27 0.08
N LYS A 59 -2.83 -6.21 1.01
CA LYS A 59 -2.79 -7.65 0.70
C LYS A 59 -4.16 -8.24 0.36
N ALA A 60 -5.25 -7.62 0.80
CA ALA A 60 -6.62 -8.06 0.50
C ALA A 60 -7.08 -7.62 -0.89
N PHE A 61 -6.72 -6.40 -1.32
CA PHE A 61 -7.04 -5.90 -2.67
C PHE A 61 -5.90 -6.04 -3.69
N GLY A 62 -4.74 -6.53 -3.26
CA GLY A 62 -3.54 -6.68 -4.06
C GLY A 62 -2.98 -8.10 -4.04
N ASN A 63 -2.22 -8.45 -5.06
CA ASN A 63 -1.52 -9.72 -5.19
C ASN A 63 -0.07 -9.57 -4.73
N LEU A 64 0.40 -10.44 -3.84
CA LEU A 64 1.81 -10.45 -3.40
C LEU A 64 2.73 -10.75 -4.58
N VAL A 65 3.80 -9.96 -4.71
CA VAL A 65 4.81 -10.16 -5.74
C VAL A 65 5.94 -11.00 -5.16
N LYS A 66 6.18 -12.18 -5.74
CA LYS A 66 7.21 -13.10 -5.29
C LYS A 66 8.63 -12.54 -5.46
N GLU A 67 8.82 -11.56 -6.35
CA GLU A 67 10.10 -10.91 -6.67
C GLU A 67 10.68 -10.02 -5.55
N PHE A 68 9.90 -9.70 -4.51
CA PHE A 68 10.34 -8.84 -3.38
C PHE A 68 10.38 -9.60 -2.03
N MET A 69 10.39 -10.94 -2.06
CA MET A 69 10.42 -11.83 -0.89
C MET A 69 11.73 -12.66 -0.78
N ASP A 70 12.80 -12.20 -1.43
CA ASP A 70 14.18 -12.72 -1.29
C ASP A 70 15.08 -11.70 -0.58
#